data_AF-A0A5S9R799-F1
#
_entry.id   AF-A0A5S9R799-F1
#
_cell.length_a   1.000
_cell.length_b   1.000
_cell.length_c   1.000
_cell.angle_alpha   90.00
_cell.angle_beta   90.00
_cell.angle_gamma   90.00
#
_symmetry.space_group_name_H-M   'P 1'
#
loop_
_entity.id
_entity.type
_entity.pdbx_description
1 polymer ?
#
loop_
_entity_poly.entity_id
_entity_poly.type
_entity_poly.pdbx_seq_one_letter_code
_entity_poly.pdbx_strand_id
1 'polypeptide(L)'
;MNAPEPEITVKLVTEVVSDYFGLTPREIVSFRRSQDVAWPRHVTVGLLARLTSYSMPRIARALGGRDLTTILNSRRRFEERIGTDPDAARQVDEIAKAVVEHAGVAATDAALAFTESEIEQRTHELAQLDNAVEVAERRFASIRRSFEIIAAARSVARARTAVIVAEHTPGQGAARRELDRRLDELMRIAEGGHV
;
A
#
# COMPACT_ATOMS: atom_id res chain seq x y z
N MET A 1 2.41 9.60 -8.33
CA MET A 1 3.58 8.91 -8.92
C MET A 1 3.03 7.96 -9.97
N ASN A 2 3.59 7.92 -11.18
CA ASN A 2 3.04 7.10 -12.28
C ASN A 2 3.29 5.61 -12.05
N ALA A 3 2.36 4.77 -12.53
CA ALA A 3 2.52 3.33 -12.54
C ALA A 3 3.76 2.90 -13.35
N PRO A 4 4.42 1.79 -12.98
CA PRO A 4 5.58 1.30 -13.70
C PRO A 4 5.18 0.89 -15.14
N GLU A 5 5.90 1.43 -16.12
CA GLU A 5 5.75 1.02 -17.52
C GLU A 5 6.30 -0.41 -17.72
N PRO A 6 5.76 -1.17 -18.69
CA PRO A 6 6.27 -2.50 -19.03
C PRO A 6 7.70 -2.42 -19.54
N GLU A 7 8.68 -2.68 -18.66
CA GLU A 7 10.10 -2.75 -19.01
C GLU A 7 10.51 -4.18 -19.35
N ILE A 8 11.04 -4.38 -20.55
CA ILE A 8 11.66 -5.64 -20.95
C ILE A 8 13.06 -5.72 -20.33
N THR A 9 13.24 -6.64 -19.39
CA THR A 9 14.51 -6.82 -18.65
C THR A 9 15.31 -8.02 -19.15
N VAL A 10 16.61 -8.06 -18.82
CA VAL A 10 17.46 -9.24 -19.13
C VAL A 10 16.91 -10.50 -18.47
N LYS A 11 16.42 -10.39 -17.24
CA LYS A 11 15.85 -11.51 -16.50
C LYS A 11 14.67 -12.11 -17.26
N LEU A 12 13.70 -11.28 -17.63
CA LEU A 12 12.51 -11.70 -18.38
C LEU A 12 12.86 -12.41 -19.69
N VAL A 13 13.71 -11.80 -20.51
CA VAL A 13 14.10 -12.42 -21.79
C VAL A 13 14.82 -13.74 -21.56
N THR A 14 15.71 -13.81 -20.58
CA THR A 14 16.45 -15.05 -20.28
C THR A 14 15.53 -16.16 -19.81
N GLU A 15 14.54 -15.85 -18.96
CA GLU A 15 13.53 -16.81 -18.47
C GLU A 15 12.66 -17.33 -19.61
N VAL A 16 12.07 -16.45 -20.43
CA VAL A 16 11.22 -16.86 -21.55
C VAL A 16 12.01 -17.70 -22.57
N VAL A 17 13.25 -17.30 -22.88
CA VAL A 17 14.10 -18.09 -23.78
C VAL A 17 14.48 -19.44 -23.15
N SER A 18 14.84 -19.48 -21.86
CA SER A 18 15.21 -20.73 -21.21
C SER A 18 14.05 -21.72 -21.19
N ASP A 19 12.84 -21.23 -20.90
CA ASP A 19 11.64 -22.04 -20.85
C ASP A 19 11.30 -22.60 -22.24
N TYR A 20 11.41 -21.79 -23.30
CA TYR A 20 11.17 -22.24 -24.68
C TYR A 20 12.10 -23.38 -25.11
N PHE A 21 13.37 -23.32 -24.72
CA PHE A 21 14.38 -24.32 -25.10
C PHE A 21 14.56 -25.45 -24.06
N GLY A 22 13.77 -25.48 -22.99
CA GLY A 22 13.89 -26.48 -21.91
C GLY A 22 15.22 -26.41 -21.16
N LEU A 23 15.79 -25.22 -21.04
CA LEU A 23 17.03 -24.93 -20.30
C LEU A 23 16.71 -24.18 -19.01
N THR A 24 17.67 -24.11 -18.11
CA THR A 24 17.59 -23.19 -16.97
C THR A 24 18.17 -21.80 -17.35
N PRO A 25 17.68 -20.69 -16.75
CA PRO A 25 18.27 -19.36 -16.96
C PRO A 25 19.78 -19.32 -16.66
N ARG A 26 20.20 -20.10 -15.65
CA ARG A 26 21.61 -20.24 -15.26
C ARG A 26 22.46 -20.84 -16.38
N GLU A 27 21.93 -21.79 -17.14
CA GLU A 27 22.66 -22.39 -18.26
C GLU A 27 22.88 -21.40 -19.39
N ILE A 28 21.89 -20.57 -19.72
CA ILE A 28 22.04 -19.49 -20.71
C ILE A 28 23.16 -18.53 -20.29
N VAL A 29 23.20 -18.13 -19.03
CA VAL A 29 24.20 -17.18 -18.50
C VAL A 29 25.57 -17.84 -18.28
N SER A 30 25.62 -19.15 -18.04
CA SER A 30 26.86 -19.90 -17.79
C SER A 30 27.89 -19.77 -18.91
N PHE A 31 29.17 -20.04 -18.63
CA PHE A 31 30.24 -20.08 -19.64
C PHE A 31 30.23 -21.32 -20.56
N ARG A 32 29.25 -22.21 -20.40
CA ARG A 32 29.12 -23.45 -21.19
C ARG A 32 28.97 -23.14 -22.68
N ARG A 33 29.73 -23.86 -23.52
CA ARG A 33 29.82 -23.64 -24.99
C ARG A 33 29.17 -24.75 -25.83
N SER A 34 28.40 -25.62 -25.20
CA SER A 34 27.73 -26.71 -25.90
C SER A 34 26.67 -26.18 -26.86
N GLN A 35 26.44 -26.92 -27.95
CA GLN A 35 25.63 -26.48 -29.09
C GLN A 35 24.15 -26.27 -28.73
N ASP A 36 23.64 -27.09 -27.81
CA ASP A 36 22.32 -26.99 -27.17
C ASP A 36 22.08 -25.62 -26.50
N VAL A 37 23.10 -24.99 -25.92
CA VAL A 37 22.99 -23.68 -25.25
C VAL A 37 23.42 -22.51 -26.14
N ALA A 38 24.22 -22.76 -27.17
CA ALA A 38 24.75 -21.71 -28.04
C ALA A 38 23.62 -20.93 -28.76
N TRP A 39 22.68 -21.64 -29.38
CA TRP A 39 21.57 -20.98 -30.09
C TRP A 39 20.61 -20.22 -29.16
N PRO A 40 20.10 -20.80 -28.06
CA PRO A 40 19.29 -20.06 -27.08
C PRO A 40 19.98 -18.79 -26.57
N ARG A 41 21.29 -18.84 -26.35
CA ARG A 41 22.06 -17.65 -25.95
C ARG A 41 22.14 -16.60 -27.04
N HIS A 42 22.34 -17.00 -28.30
CA HIS A 42 22.31 -16.07 -29.43
C HIS A 42 20.94 -15.41 -29.57
N VAL A 43 19.86 -16.18 -29.41
CA VAL A 43 18.47 -15.68 -29.37
C VAL A 43 18.30 -14.66 -28.26
N THR A 44 18.77 -14.97 -27.05
CA THR A 44 18.73 -14.04 -25.90
C THR A 44 19.41 -12.71 -26.23
N VAL A 45 20.63 -12.75 -26.80
CA VAL A 45 21.37 -11.54 -27.20
C VAL A 45 20.64 -10.76 -28.29
N GLY A 46 20.13 -11.46 -29.32
CA GLY A 46 19.41 -10.85 -30.43
C GLY A 46 18.13 -10.15 -29.99
N LEU A 47 17.33 -10.82 -29.15
CA LEU A 47 16.10 -10.26 -28.59
C LEU A 47 16.39 -9.07 -27.69
N LEU A 48 17.38 -9.14 -26.81
CA LEU A 48 17.77 -7.98 -25.99
C LEU A 48 18.19 -6.78 -26.84
N ALA A 49 18.90 -7.02 -27.94
CA ALA A 49 19.31 -5.95 -28.85
C ALA A 49 18.13 -5.32 -29.62
N ARG A 50 17.04 -6.06 -29.82
CA ARG A 50 15.85 -5.62 -30.59
C ARG A 50 14.76 -5.02 -29.71
N LEU A 51 14.55 -5.60 -28.53
CA LEU A 51 13.43 -5.29 -27.63
C LEU A 51 13.80 -4.29 -26.53
N THR A 52 15.09 -3.98 -26.36
CA THR A 52 15.55 -3.04 -25.32
C THR A 52 16.50 -2.01 -25.89
N SER A 53 16.67 -0.89 -25.20
CA SER A 53 17.70 0.12 -25.51
C SER A 53 19.06 -0.20 -24.87
N TYR A 54 19.31 -1.46 -24.49
CA TYR A 54 20.54 -1.82 -23.79
C TYR A 54 21.73 -1.84 -24.76
N SER A 55 22.83 -1.23 -24.32
CA SER A 55 24.09 -1.28 -25.07
C SER A 55 24.69 -2.69 -25.02
N MET A 56 25.44 -3.07 -26.05
CA MET A 56 26.12 -4.39 -26.08
C MET A 56 27.01 -4.64 -24.85
N PRO A 57 27.77 -3.65 -24.32
CA PRO A 57 28.50 -3.82 -23.05
C PRO A 57 27.59 -4.07 -21.84
N ARG A 58 26.39 -3.47 -21.80
CA ARG A 58 25.40 -3.73 -20.74
C ARG A 58 24.87 -5.16 -20.83
N ILE A 59 24.53 -5.63 -22.04
CA ILE A 59 24.08 -7.01 -22.28
C ILE A 59 25.17 -8.01 -21.90
N ALA A 60 26.43 -7.73 -22.25
CA ALA A 60 27.59 -8.55 -21.90
C ALA A 60 27.76 -8.75 -20.38
N ARG A 61 27.65 -7.66 -19.61
CA ARG A 61 27.69 -7.71 -18.14
C ARG A 61 26.51 -8.50 -17.58
N ALA A 62 25.31 -8.27 -18.10
CA ALA A 62 24.09 -8.92 -17.62
C ALA A 62 24.07 -10.43 -17.92
N LEU A 63 24.67 -10.87 -19.02
CA LEU A 63 24.84 -12.29 -19.37
C LEU A 63 26.12 -12.90 -18.77
N GLY A 64 26.37 -12.62 -17.49
CA GLY A 64 27.45 -13.28 -16.72
C GLY A 64 28.84 -12.72 -16.96
N GLY A 65 28.96 -11.46 -17.39
CA GLY A 65 30.26 -10.82 -17.61
C GLY A 65 31.03 -11.37 -18.80
N ARG A 66 30.33 -11.78 -19.86
CA ARG A 66 30.94 -12.32 -21.08
C ARG A 66 31.72 -11.26 -21.85
N ASP A 67 32.73 -11.69 -22.60
CA ASP A 67 33.51 -10.78 -23.45
C ASP A 67 32.61 -10.11 -24.50
N LEU A 68 32.82 -8.80 -24.72
CA LEU A 68 32.01 -8.01 -25.66
C LEU A 68 32.05 -8.59 -27.08
N THR A 69 33.21 -9.09 -27.53
CA THR A 69 33.35 -9.72 -28.86
C THR A 69 32.49 -10.99 -28.97
N THR A 70 32.29 -11.72 -27.87
CA THR A 70 31.40 -12.89 -27.82
C THR A 70 29.95 -12.49 -28.01
N ILE A 71 29.51 -11.39 -27.40
CA ILE A 71 28.15 -10.85 -27.56
C ILE A 71 27.94 -10.34 -28.99
N LEU A 72 28.92 -9.61 -29.55
CA LEU A 72 28.86 -9.13 -30.93
C LEU A 72 28.78 -10.30 -31.93
N ASN A 73 29.60 -11.34 -31.73
CA ASN A 73 29.52 -12.56 -32.53
C ASN A 73 28.18 -13.28 -32.37
N SER A 74 27.65 -13.37 -31.14
CA SER A 74 26.34 -13.96 -30.87
C SER A 74 25.21 -13.24 -31.63
N ARG A 75 25.22 -11.90 -31.60
CA ARG A 75 24.26 -11.07 -32.34
C ARG A 75 24.39 -11.30 -33.85
N ARG A 76 25.61 -11.31 -34.38
CA ARG A 76 25.85 -11.56 -35.81
C ARG A 76 25.31 -12.93 -36.23
N ARG A 77 25.62 -13.99 -35.47
CA ARG A 77 25.16 -15.36 -35.74
C ARG A 77 23.64 -15.49 -35.64
N PHE A 78 23.03 -14.75 -34.72
CA PHE A 78 21.58 -14.64 -34.62
C PHE A 78 20.97 -14.05 -35.89
N GLU A 79 21.43 -12.87 -36.33
CA GLU A 79 20.92 -12.19 -37.53
C GLU A 79 21.13 -13.03 -38.81
N GLU A 80 22.29 -13.68 -38.95
CA GLU A 80 22.60 -14.58 -40.07
C GLU A 80 21.62 -15.77 -40.10
N ARG A 81 21.37 -16.42 -38.95
CA ARG A 81 20.53 -17.62 -38.90
C ARG A 81 19.07 -17.29 -39.16
N ILE A 82 18.50 -16.27 -38.55
CA ILE A 82 17.09 -15.91 -38.82
C ILE A 82 16.88 -15.42 -40.26
N GLY A 83 17.92 -14.87 -40.91
CA GLY A 83 17.84 -14.47 -42.31
C GLY A 83 17.94 -15.63 -43.31
N THR A 84 18.38 -16.82 -42.85
CA THR A 84 18.63 -17.99 -43.71
C THR A 84 17.73 -19.18 -43.40
N ASP A 85 17.26 -19.30 -42.15
CA ASP A 85 16.46 -20.40 -41.63
C ASP A 85 15.07 -19.88 -41.23
N PRO A 86 14.03 -20.13 -42.06
CA PRO A 86 12.66 -19.69 -41.77
C PRO A 86 12.08 -20.28 -40.49
N ASP A 87 12.55 -21.45 -40.07
CA ASP A 87 12.07 -22.10 -38.85
C ASP A 87 12.63 -21.37 -37.64
N ALA A 88 13.92 -21.04 -37.66
CA ALA A 88 14.54 -20.19 -36.65
C ALA A 88 13.89 -18.80 -36.56
N ALA A 89 13.50 -18.20 -37.69
CA ALA A 89 12.78 -16.93 -37.69
C ALA A 89 11.42 -17.04 -36.98
N ARG A 90 10.64 -18.08 -37.29
CA ARG A 90 9.35 -18.32 -36.61
C ARG A 90 9.52 -18.54 -35.10
N GLN A 91 10.51 -19.35 -34.70
CA GLN A 91 10.82 -19.57 -33.28
C GLN A 91 11.11 -18.24 -32.56
N VAL A 92 11.92 -17.37 -33.17
CA VAL A 92 12.28 -16.08 -32.59
C VAL A 92 11.07 -15.15 -32.47
N ASP A 93 10.18 -15.14 -33.45
CA ASP A 93 8.95 -14.33 -33.41
C ASP A 93 7.98 -14.81 -32.32
N GLU A 94 7.85 -16.13 -32.13
CA GLU A 94 7.06 -16.71 -31.03
C GLU A 94 7.61 -16.28 -29.65
N ILE A 95 8.93 -16.43 -29.47
CA ILE A 95 9.60 -16.03 -28.22
C ILE A 95 9.45 -14.51 -28.00
N ALA A 96 9.61 -13.69 -29.03
CA ALA A 96 9.48 -12.24 -28.93
C ALA A 96 8.07 -11.82 -28.48
N LYS A 97 7.03 -12.45 -29.03
CA LYS A 97 5.64 -12.21 -28.61
C LYS A 97 5.43 -12.57 -27.14
N ALA A 98 5.89 -13.75 -26.71
CA ALA A 98 5.79 -14.17 -25.32
C ALA A 98 6.50 -13.18 -24.37
N VAL A 99 7.70 -12.69 -24.73
CA VAL A 99 8.41 -11.67 -23.94
C VAL A 99 7.57 -10.40 -23.75
N VAL A 100 6.96 -9.90 -24.82
CA VAL A 100 6.14 -8.67 -24.76
C VAL A 100 4.88 -8.88 -23.93
N GLU A 101 4.21 -10.03 -24.09
CA GLU A 101 3.03 -10.39 -23.29
C GLU A 101 3.38 -10.48 -21.80
N HIS A 102 4.45 -11.19 -21.44
CA HIS A 102 4.90 -11.29 -20.06
C HIS A 102 5.34 -9.94 -19.46
N ALA A 103 5.94 -9.05 -20.27
CA ALA A 103 6.26 -7.70 -19.81
C ALA A 103 5.01 -6.88 -19.47
N GLY A 104 3.93 -7.02 -20.25
CA GLY A 104 2.65 -6.38 -19.98
C GLY A 104 1.97 -6.89 -18.70
N VAL A 105 2.01 -8.21 -18.47
CA VAL A 105 1.47 -8.80 -17.24
C VAL A 105 2.26 -8.32 -16.01
N ALA A 106 3.58 -8.36 -16.08
CA ALA A 106 4.44 -7.90 -14.97
C ALA A 106 4.20 -6.43 -14.60
N ALA A 107 3.95 -5.55 -15.57
CA ALA A 107 3.60 -4.15 -15.31
C ALA A 107 2.25 -4.02 -14.58
N THR A 108 1.28 -4.86 -14.96
CA THR A 108 -0.05 -4.89 -14.35
C THR A 108 0.04 -5.36 -12.89
N ASP A 109 0.78 -6.44 -12.63
CA ASP A 109 1.02 -6.96 -11.28
C ASP A 109 1.73 -5.94 -10.39
N ALA A 110 2.73 -5.23 -10.95
CA ALA A 110 3.44 -4.18 -10.22
C ALA A 110 2.54 -2.99 -9.89
N ALA A 111 1.62 -2.61 -10.79
CA ALA A 111 0.64 -1.56 -10.54
C ALA A 111 -0.39 -1.97 -9.45
N LEU A 112 -0.81 -3.23 -9.44
CA LEU A 112 -1.69 -3.77 -8.40
C LEU A 112 -0.99 -3.78 -7.03
N ALA A 113 0.25 -4.28 -6.96
CA ALA A 113 1.03 -4.30 -5.72
C ALA A 113 1.31 -2.88 -5.19
N PHE A 114 1.56 -1.92 -6.08
CA PHE A 114 1.69 -0.51 -5.68
C PHE A 114 0.40 0.02 -5.07
N THR A 115 -0.74 -0.26 -5.71
CA THR A 115 -2.05 0.17 -5.23
C THR A 115 -2.39 -0.47 -3.88
N GLU A 116 -2.06 -1.75 -3.70
CA GLU A 116 -2.22 -2.47 -2.43
C GLU A 116 -1.43 -1.80 -1.31
N SER A 117 -0.16 -1.46 -1.54
CA SER A 117 0.68 -0.73 -0.58
C SER A 117 0.11 0.66 -0.23
N GLU A 118 -0.40 1.41 -1.21
CA GLU A 118 -1.03 2.72 -0.94
C GLU A 118 -2.31 2.56 -0.10
N ILE A 119 -3.12 1.53 -0.38
CA ILE A 119 -4.31 1.20 0.41
C ILE A 119 -3.93 0.84 1.84
N GLU A 120 -2.91 0.00 2.04
CA GLU A 120 -2.42 -0.37 3.37
C GLU A 120 -1.95 0.87 4.16
N GLN A 121 -1.18 1.75 3.53
CA GLN A 121 -0.72 2.98 4.17
C GLN A 121 -1.89 3.88 4.57
N ARG A 122 -2.85 4.12 3.66
CA ARG A 122 -4.04 4.93 3.99
C ARG A 122 -4.89 4.30 5.07
N THR A 123 -5.02 2.97 5.07
CA THR A 123 -5.76 2.24 6.10
C THR A 123 -5.09 2.44 7.47
N HIS A 124 -3.76 2.41 7.52
CA HIS A 124 -3.01 2.70 8.74
C HIS A 124 -3.19 4.15 9.21
N GLU A 125 -3.12 5.13 8.30
CA GLU A 125 -3.34 6.55 8.62
C GLU A 125 -4.76 6.79 9.19
N LEU A 126 -5.79 6.18 8.60
CA LEU A 126 -7.16 6.27 9.11
C LEU A 126 -7.30 5.68 10.51
N ALA A 127 -6.67 4.53 10.78
CA ALA A 127 -6.69 3.92 12.11
C ALA A 127 -6.03 4.81 13.19
N GLN A 128 -4.98 5.57 12.84
CA GLN A 128 -4.37 6.54 13.74
C GLN A 128 -5.32 7.70 14.06
N LEU A 129 -6.07 8.17 13.06
CA LEU A 129 -7.07 9.22 13.25
C LEU A 129 -8.22 8.76 14.15
N ASP A 130 -8.72 7.54 13.95
CA ASP A 130 -9.79 6.97 14.79
C ASP A 130 -9.38 6.93 16.27
N ASN A 131 -8.15 6.51 16.57
CA ASN A 131 -7.63 6.52 17.93
C ASN A 131 -7.58 7.94 18.52
N ALA A 132 -7.10 8.92 17.74
CA ALA A 132 -7.03 10.31 18.17
C ALA A 132 -8.42 10.89 18.46
N VAL A 133 -9.41 10.56 17.64
CA VAL A 133 -10.82 10.93 17.85
C VAL A 133 -11.34 10.30 19.13
N GLU A 134 -11.11 9.02 19.37
CA GLU A 134 -11.55 8.32 20.59
C GLU A 134 -10.99 8.99 21.86
N VAL A 135 -9.71 9.35 21.86
CA VAL A 135 -9.08 10.07 22.98
C VAL A 135 -9.72 11.45 23.18
N ALA A 136 -10.00 12.17 22.09
CA ALA A 136 -10.67 13.47 22.16
C ALA A 136 -12.10 13.34 22.72
N GLU A 137 -12.87 12.34 22.28
CA GLU A 137 -14.22 12.07 22.77
C GLU A 137 -14.22 11.79 24.28
N ARG A 138 -13.28 10.98 24.78
CA ARG A 138 -13.14 10.74 26.23
C ARG A 138 -12.84 12.02 27.01
N ARG A 139 -11.99 12.90 26.47
CA ARG A 139 -11.70 14.21 27.09
C ARG A 139 -12.93 15.11 27.10
N PHE A 140 -13.69 15.17 26.00
CA PHE A 140 -14.93 15.95 25.95
C PHE A 140 -16.00 15.41 26.89
N ALA A 141 -16.12 14.08 27.03
CA ALA A 141 -17.04 13.48 27.99
C ALA A 141 -16.72 13.90 29.44
N SER A 142 -15.43 13.97 29.78
CA SER A 142 -14.97 14.48 31.09
C SER A 142 -15.33 15.96 31.28
N ILE A 143 -15.05 16.81 30.28
CA ILE A 143 -15.39 18.24 30.32
C ILE A 143 -16.91 18.44 30.48
N ARG A 144 -17.72 17.71 29.71
CA ARG A 144 -19.18 17.77 29.81
C ARG A 144 -19.66 17.41 31.22
N ARG A 145 -19.12 16.34 31.80
CA ARG A 145 -19.42 15.94 33.18
C ARG A 145 -19.07 17.05 34.19
N SER A 146 -17.93 17.72 34.03
CA SER A 146 -17.60 18.87 34.88
C SER A 146 -18.60 20.03 34.75
N PHE A 147 -19.07 20.33 33.54
CA PHE A 147 -20.11 21.35 33.34
C PHE A 147 -21.44 20.97 33.97
N GLU A 148 -21.84 19.70 33.90
CA GLU A 148 -23.06 19.17 34.56
C GLU A 148 -22.96 19.36 36.09
N ILE A 149 -21.82 19.04 36.69
CA ILE A 149 -21.57 19.25 38.13
C ILE A 149 -21.69 20.73 38.50
N ILE A 150 -21.07 21.63 37.72
CA ILE A 150 -21.12 23.08 37.97
C ILE A 150 -22.56 23.61 37.83
N ALA A 151 -23.30 23.14 36.82
CA ALA A 151 -24.70 23.52 36.62
C ALA A 151 -25.59 23.06 37.78
N ALA A 152 -25.40 21.83 38.26
CA ALA A 152 -26.11 21.29 39.42
C ALA A 152 -25.80 22.10 40.69
N ALA A 153 -24.52 22.39 40.96
CA ALA A 153 -24.10 23.20 42.10
C ALA A 153 -24.74 24.61 42.08
N ARG A 154 -24.83 25.25 40.91
CA ARG A 154 -25.53 26.54 40.76
C ARG A 154 -27.03 26.43 41.02
N SER A 155 -27.68 25.35 40.56
CA SER A 155 -29.11 25.09 40.82
C SER A 155 -29.38 24.99 42.33
N VAL A 156 -28.58 24.20 43.05
CA VAL A 156 -28.65 24.04 44.51
C VAL A 156 -28.44 25.36 45.24
N ALA A 157 -27.42 26.14 44.85
CA ALA A 157 -27.16 27.43 45.45
C ALA A 157 -28.37 28.39 45.33
N ARG A 158 -28.97 28.47 44.12
CA ARG A 158 -30.18 29.28 43.88
C ARG A 158 -31.37 28.80 44.70
N ALA A 159 -31.60 27.49 44.76
CA ALA A 159 -32.68 26.91 45.56
C ALA A 159 -32.52 27.20 47.05
N ARG A 160 -31.30 27.07 47.61
CA ARG A 160 -31.00 27.48 48.99
C ARG A 160 -31.27 28.95 49.25
N THR A 161 -30.84 29.84 48.35
CA THR A 161 -31.14 31.27 48.48
C THR A 161 -32.65 31.52 48.50
N ALA A 162 -33.42 30.86 47.64
CA ALA A 162 -34.88 31.00 47.61
C ALA A 162 -35.54 30.50 48.91
N VAL A 163 -35.09 29.37 49.48
CA VAL A 163 -35.55 28.88 50.79
C VAL A 163 -35.28 29.91 51.89
N ILE A 164 -34.04 30.39 52.00
CA ILE A 164 -33.66 31.37 53.04
C ILE A 164 -34.51 32.64 52.94
N VAL A 165 -34.74 33.15 51.73
CA VAL A 165 -35.61 34.33 51.50
C VAL A 165 -37.05 34.03 51.93
N ALA A 166 -37.58 32.84 51.61
CA ALA A 166 -38.93 32.43 52.02
C ALA A 166 -39.06 32.28 53.55
N GLU A 167 -38.01 31.83 54.25
CA GLU A 167 -37.99 31.73 55.72
C GLU A 167 -38.19 33.09 56.41
N HIS A 168 -37.67 34.15 55.81
CA HIS A 168 -37.73 35.51 56.34
C HIS A 168 -38.91 36.33 55.79
N THR A 169 -39.79 35.71 55.00
CA THR A 169 -40.99 36.36 54.42
C THR A 169 -42.27 35.87 55.11
N PRO A 170 -43.03 36.73 55.82
CA PRO A 170 -44.24 36.33 56.52
C PRO A 170 -45.31 35.72 55.60
N GLY A 171 -45.96 34.63 56.03
CA GLY A 171 -47.11 34.03 55.32
C GLY A 171 -46.79 32.97 54.26
N GLN A 172 -45.53 32.58 54.04
CA GLN A 172 -45.13 31.67 52.94
C GLN A 172 -44.87 30.20 53.34
N GLY A 173 -45.42 29.70 54.44
CA GLY A 173 -45.10 28.37 54.97
C GLY A 173 -45.36 27.17 54.03
N ALA A 174 -46.33 27.28 53.12
CA ALA A 174 -46.59 26.25 52.10
C ALA A 174 -45.55 26.26 50.96
N ALA A 175 -45.14 27.45 50.51
CA ALA A 175 -44.10 27.62 49.48
C ALA A 175 -42.72 27.18 50.00
N ARG A 176 -42.45 27.40 51.29
CA ARG A 176 -41.25 26.89 51.99
C ARG A 176 -41.10 25.38 51.88
N ARG A 177 -42.13 24.62 52.31
CA ARG A 177 -42.09 23.15 52.30
C ARG A 177 -41.90 22.56 50.89
N GLU A 178 -42.40 23.24 49.87
CA GLU A 178 -42.21 22.84 48.47
C GLU A 178 -40.78 23.12 47.99
N LEU A 179 -40.21 24.28 48.33
CA LEU A 179 -38.81 24.61 48.02
C LEU A 179 -37.82 23.69 48.74
N ASP A 180 -38.08 23.33 49.99
CA ASP A 180 -37.25 22.39 50.76
C ASP A 180 -37.24 20.99 50.12
N ARG A 181 -38.42 20.48 49.71
CA ARG A 181 -38.52 19.20 49.00
C ARG A 181 -37.74 19.19 47.68
N ARG A 182 -37.82 20.28 46.91
CA ARG A 182 -37.07 20.43 45.65
C ARG A 182 -35.56 20.56 45.87
N LEU A 183 -35.15 21.24 46.95
CA LEU A 183 -33.74 21.34 47.32
C LEU A 183 -33.16 19.96 47.69
N ASP A 184 -33.88 19.18 48.49
CA ASP A 184 -33.48 17.81 48.84
C ASP A 184 -33.35 16.91 47.60
N GLU A 185 -34.27 17.02 46.66
CA GLU A 185 -34.23 16.30 45.38
C GLU A 185 -32.99 16.68 44.56
N LEU A 186 -32.70 17.98 44.44
CA LEU A 186 -31.52 18.48 43.72
C LEU A 186 -30.19 18.06 44.37
N MET A 187 -30.12 18.01 45.70
CA MET A 187 -28.90 17.56 46.39
C MET A 187 -28.63 16.08 46.17
N ARG A 188 -29.66 15.21 46.15
CA ARG A 188 -29.49 13.78 45.84
C ARG A 188 -28.96 13.55 44.43
N ILE A 189 -29.40 14.35 43.46
CA ILE A 189 -28.91 14.29 42.07
C ILE A 189 -27.44 14.74 41.99
N ALA A 190 -27.06 15.76 42.75
CA ALA A 190 -25.69 16.29 42.76
C ALA A 190 -24.66 15.35 43.43
N GLU A 191 -25.08 14.53 44.40
CA GLU A 191 -24.21 13.58 45.12
C GLU A 191 -23.99 12.24 44.39
N GLY A 192 -24.54 12.07 43.18
CA GLY A 192 -24.29 10.89 42.34
C GLY A 192 -25.21 9.69 42.62
N GLY A 193 -26.40 9.91 43.17
CA GLY A 193 -27.43 8.86 43.25
C GLY A 193 -27.93 8.46 41.85
N HIS A 194 -27.37 7.40 41.28
CA HIS A 194 -28.04 6.62 40.24
C HIS A 194 -29.19 5.82 40.87
N VAL A 195 -30.40 5.97 40.34
CA VAL A 195 -31.39 4.89 40.24
C VAL A 195 -31.25 4.29 38.85
#